data_AF-A0A3B1JES5-F1
#
_entry.id   AF-A0A3B1JES5-F1
#
_cell.length_a   1.000
_cell.length_b   1.000
_cell.length_c   1.000
_cell.angle_alpha   90.00
_cell.angle_beta   90.00
_cell.angle_gamma   90.00
#
_symmetry.space_group_name_H-M   'P 1'
#
loop_
_entity.id
_entity.type
_entity.pdbx_description
1 polymer ?
#
loop_
_entity_poly.entity_id
_entity_poly.type
_entity_poly.pdbx_seq_one_letter_code
_entity_poly.pdbx_strand_id
1 'polypeptide(L)'
;MNLGIVILEYVRGINLKLQGKDRLICHLFEAVCAFEMKLNLFATQLKKGNLTHFPTCQEAFAHKNYNWSRHSCVLEDLKLAFSARFGQFRNEQATLQLLADPFSVDTETVPGELQLEIIELKCSTAMKTKHREMPLLEFYQSLDREQFPNLFANNLQAVLRLATTSLEPDINQLVSERRCNISH
;
A
#
# COMPACT_ATOMS: atom_id res chain seq x y z
N MET A 1 -3.64 -22.94 -18.42
CA MET A 1 -3.27 -22.20 -17.19
C MET A 1 -3.28 -20.72 -17.52
N ASN A 2 -4.04 -19.91 -16.79
CA ASN A 2 -4.37 -18.55 -17.18
C ASN A 2 -3.64 -17.55 -16.27
N LEU A 3 -2.85 -16.63 -16.84
CA LEU A 3 -2.19 -15.56 -16.10
C LEU A 3 -3.17 -14.77 -15.21
N GLY A 4 -4.45 -14.72 -15.59
CA GLY A 4 -5.51 -14.15 -14.76
C GLY A 4 -5.61 -14.74 -13.36
N ILE A 5 -5.34 -16.04 -13.18
CA ILE A 5 -5.34 -16.69 -11.85
C ILE A 5 -4.19 -16.14 -10.99
N VAL A 6 -2.99 -16.03 -11.57
CA VAL A 6 -1.81 -15.52 -10.85
C VAL A 6 -2.00 -14.05 -10.48
N ILE A 7 -2.58 -13.24 -11.37
CA ILE A 7 -2.91 -11.84 -11.08
C ILE A 7 -3.93 -11.74 -9.93
N LEU A 8 -4.92 -12.63 -9.87
CA LEU A 8 -5.88 -12.67 -8.77
C LEU A 8 -5.23 -12.99 -7.42
N GLU A 9 -4.20 -13.84 -7.39
CA GLU A 9 -3.44 -14.11 -6.16
C GLU A 9 -2.72 -12.86 -5.65
N TYR A 10 -2.10 -12.10 -6.55
CA TYR A 10 -1.49 -10.80 -6.23
C TYR A 10 -2.53 -9.80 -5.71
N VAL A 11 -3.70 -9.72 -6.34
CA VAL A 11 -4.82 -8.86 -5.90
C VAL A 11 -5.35 -9.30 -4.53
N ARG A 12 -5.50 -10.60 -4.29
CA ARG A 12 -5.88 -11.14 -2.97
C ARG A 12 -4.85 -10.75 -1.92
N GLY A 13 -3.56 -10.87 -2.24
CA GLY A 13 -2.47 -10.51 -1.34
C GLY A 13 -2.51 -9.06 -0.89
N ILE A 14 -2.74 -8.11 -1.80
CA ILE A 14 -2.90 -6.70 -1.41
C ILE A 14 -4.21 -6.49 -0.63
N ASN A 15 -5.31 -7.12 -1.03
CA ASN A 15 -6.58 -6.98 -0.32
C ASN A 15 -6.49 -7.44 1.15
N LEU A 16 -5.81 -8.56 1.41
CA LEU A 16 -5.55 -9.04 2.77
C LEU A 16 -4.65 -8.09 3.57
N LYS A 17 -3.65 -7.48 2.93
CA LYS A 17 -2.80 -6.46 3.57
C LYS A 17 -3.57 -5.19 3.92
N LEU A 18 -4.51 -4.82 3.05
CA LEU A 18 -5.37 -3.66 3.25
C LEU A 18 -6.43 -3.92 4.32
N GLN A 19 -6.65 -5.16 4.72
CA GLN A 19 -7.61 -5.55 5.73
C GLN A 19 -6.96 -5.77 7.09
N GLY A 20 -7.77 -5.64 8.13
CA GLY A 20 -7.40 -5.89 9.52
C GLY A 20 -7.72 -4.71 10.41
N LYS A 21 -7.80 -4.99 11.71
CA LYS A 21 -7.91 -3.96 12.74
C LYS A 21 -6.53 -3.37 13.01
N ASP A 22 -6.51 -2.13 13.50
CA ASP A 22 -5.31 -1.48 14.02
C ASP A 22 -4.16 -1.31 13.00
N ARG A 23 -4.53 -1.20 11.71
CA ARG A 23 -3.60 -0.89 10.61
C ARG A 23 -3.44 0.63 10.49
N LEU A 24 -2.20 1.11 10.57
CA LEU A 24 -1.87 2.51 10.29
C LEU A 24 -1.97 2.81 8.80
N ILE A 25 -2.55 3.96 8.46
CA ILE A 25 -2.78 4.36 7.07
C ILE A 25 -1.48 4.52 6.27
N CYS A 26 -0.38 4.94 6.90
CA CYS A 26 0.93 5.01 6.26
C CYS A 26 1.36 3.62 5.75
N HIS A 27 1.27 2.58 6.57
CA HIS A 27 1.56 1.20 6.17
C HIS A 27 0.60 0.69 5.09
N LEU A 28 -0.69 1.05 5.16
CA LEU A 28 -1.67 0.68 4.14
C LEU A 28 -1.31 1.30 2.79
N PHE A 29 -0.96 2.58 2.79
CA PHE A 29 -0.59 3.30 1.57
C PHE A 29 0.75 2.84 1.01
N GLU A 30 1.75 2.54 1.85
CA GLU A 30 2.99 1.89 1.44
C GLU A 30 2.73 0.55 0.73
N ALA A 31 1.80 -0.25 1.25
CA ALA A 31 1.41 -1.51 0.62
C ALA A 31 0.78 -1.29 -0.78
N VAL A 32 -0.03 -0.24 -0.93
CA VAL A 32 -0.58 0.19 -2.24
C VAL A 32 0.54 0.60 -3.19
N CYS A 33 1.43 1.50 -2.77
CA CYS A 33 2.56 1.97 -3.58
C CYS A 33 3.43 0.80 -4.04
N ALA A 34 3.78 -0.12 -3.14
CA ALA A 34 4.54 -1.32 -3.47
C ALA A 34 3.80 -2.22 -4.47
N PHE A 35 2.47 -2.31 -4.37
CA PHE A 35 1.65 -3.08 -5.30
C PHE A 35 1.64 -2.46 -6.71
N GLU A 36 1.45 -1.16 -6.83
CA GLU A 36 1.51 -0.44 -8.10
C GLU A 36 2.88 -0.58 -8.79
N MET A 37 3.97 -0.50 -8.02
CA MET A 37 5.32 -0.73 -8.53
C MET A 37 5.49 -2.15 -9.08
N LYS A 38 4.94 -3.16 -8.39
CA LYS A 38 4.93 -4.54 -8.87
C LYS A 38 4.14 -4.69 -10.17
N LEU A 39 2.93 -4.11 -10.26
CA LEU A 39 2.12 -4.13 -11.49
C LEU A 39 2.88 -3.52 -12.67
N ASN A 40 3.56 -2.39 -12.44
CA ASN A 40 4.39 -1.73 -13.45
C ASN A 40 5.57 -2.60 -13.92
N LEU A 41 6.27 -3.23 -12.96
CA LEU A 41 7.36 -4.16 -13.25
C LEU A 41 6.86 -5.35 -14.07
N PHE A 42 5.76 -5.97 -13.64
CA PHE A 42 5.15 -7.12 -14.30
C PHE A 42 4.71 -6.78 -15.73
N ALA A 43 4.03 -5.66 -15.94
CA ALA A 43 3.62 -5.20 -17.27
C ALA A 43 4.83 -5.05 -18.21
N THR A 44 5.92 -4.46 -17.71
CA THR A 44 7.16 -4.25 -18.47
C THR A 44 7.87 -5.57 -18.78
N GLN A 45 7.92 -6.50 -17.82
CA GLN A 45 8.55 -7.81 -18.00
C GLN A 45 7.78 -8.69 -18.99
N LEU A 46 6.44 -8.69 -18.93
CA LEU A 46 5.60 -9.43 -19.88
C LEU A 46 5.84 -8.98 -21.33
N LYS A 47 5.96 -7.67 -21.59
CA LYS A 47 6.31 -7.14 -22.91
C LYS A 47 7.65 -7.66 -23.44
N LYS A 48 8.57 -8.00 -22.54
CA LYS A 48 9.89 -8.58 -22.85
C LYS A 48 9.91 -10.12 -22.84
N GLY A 49 8.75 -10.76 -22.65
CA GLY A 49 8.66 -12.22 -22.48
C GLY A 49 9.30 -12.74 -21.19
N ASN A 50 9.61 -11.87 -20.22
CA ASN A 50 10.18 -12.28 -18.95
C ASN A 50 9.06 -12.73 -17.99
N LEU A 51 9.13 -14.01 -17.59
CA LEU A 51 8.14 -14.67 -16.74
C LEU A 51 8.69 -15.04 -15.34
N THR A 52 9.78 -14.42 -14.88
CA THR A 52 10.44 -14.73 -13.60
C THR A 52 9.49 -14.69 -12.39
N HIS A 53 8.49 -13.81 -12.40
CA HIS A 53 7.49 -13.70 -11.32
C HIS A 53 6.19 -14.46 -11.60
N PHE A 54 6.17 -15.27 -12.67
CA PHE A 54 5.05 -16.11 -13.06
C PHE A 54 5.54 -17.54 -13.33
N PRO A 55 6.07 -18.28 -12.32
CA PRO A 55 6.72 -19.59 -12.53
C PRO A 55 5.82 -20.58 -13.27
N THR A 56 4.56 -20.62 -12.90
CA THR A 56 3.54 -21.45 -13.54
C THR A 56 3.30 -21.09 -15.02
N CYS A 57 3.39 -19.81 -15.38
CA CYS A 57 3.35 -19.39 -16.79
C CYS A 57 4.68 -19.68 -17.49
N GLN A 58 5.80 -19.52 -16.80
CA GLN A 58 7.12 -19.85 -17.32
C GLN A 58 7.17 -21.32 -17.75
N GLU A 59 6.75 -22.25 -16.89
CA GLU A 59 6.65 -23.68 -17.21
C GLU A 59 5.74 -23.96 -18.42
N ALA A 60 4.57 -23.31 -18.48
CA ALA A 60 3.58 -23.57 -19.53
C ALA A 60 3.96 -22.96 -20.90
N PHE A 61 4.80 -21.93 -20.93
CA PHE A 61 5.11 -21.13 -22.13
C PHE A 61 6.60 -21.00 -22.47
N ALA A 62 7.51 -21.68 -21.74
CA ALA A 62 8.98 -21.58 -21.90
C ALA A 62 9.51 -21.70 -23.35
N HIS A 63 8.79 -22.42 -24.22
CA HIS A 63 9.20 -22.67 -25.61
C HIS A 63 8.21 -22.09 -26.64
N LYS A 64 7.31 -21.20 -26.23
CA LYS A 64 6.30 -20.61 -27.11
C LYS A 64 6.54 -19.12 -27.26
N ASN A 65 6.54 -18.65 -28.50
CA ASN A 65 6.52 -17.22 -28.80
C ASN A 65 5.10 -16.69 -28.57
N TYR A 66 4.74 -16.49 -27.30
CA TYR A 66 3.42 -16.01 -26.90
C TYR A 66 3.40 -14.49 -26.82
N ASN A 67 2.38 -13.86 -27.41
CA ASN A 67 2.21 -12.41 -27.33
C ASN A 67 1.55 -12.01 -26.00
N TRP A 68 2.33 -11.44 -25.09
CA TRP A 68 1.86 -10.99 -23.78
C TRP A 68 1.26 -9.58 -23.75
N SER A 69 1.14 -8.89 -24.90
CA SER A 69 0.70 -7.48 -24.95
C SER A 69 -0.63 -7.23 -24.26
N ARG A 70 -1.65 -8.08 -24.51
CA ARG A 70 -2.96 -7.96 -23.88
C ARG A 70 -2.90 -8.08 -22.35
N HIS A 71 -2.06 -8.97 -21.84
CA HIS A 71 -1.87 -9.17 -20.41
C HIS A 71 -1.14 -8.01 -19.75
N SER A 72 -0.15 -7.46 -20.45
CA SER A 72 0.53 -6.24 -20.03
C SER A 72 -0.44 -5.06 -19.91
N CYS A 73 -1.33 -4.86 -20.90
CA CYS A 73 -2.39 -3.83 -20.83
C CYS A 73 -3.30 -4.02 -19.61
N VAL A 74 -3.73 -5.24 -19.30
CA VAL A 74 -4.57 -5.51 -18.11
C VAL A 74 -3.87 -5.11 -16.80
N LEU A 75 -2.55 -5.33 -16.70
CA LEU A 75 -1.77 -4.92 -15.53
C LEU A 75 -1.62 -3.39 -15.45
N GLU A 76 -1.48 -2.73 -16.59
CA GLU A 76 -1.44 -1.26 -16.69
C GLU A 76 -2.79 -0.65 -16.27
N ASP A 77 -3.90 -1.20 -16.76
CA ASP A 77 -5.26 -0.78 -16.39
C ASP A 77 -5.51 -1.01 -14.89
N LEU A 78 -5.07 -2.15 -14.34
CA LEU A 78 -5.18 -2.44 -12.92
C LEU A 78 -4.38 -1.44 -12.07
N LYS A 79 -3.16 -1.10 -12.51
CA LYS A 79 -2.35 -0.07 -11.85
C LYS A 79 -3.08 1.28 -11.85
N LEU A 80 -3.63 1.69 -13.00
CA LEU A 80 -4.38 2.95 -13.11
C LEU A 80 -5.61 2.95 -12.19
N ALA A 81 -6.33 1.83 -12.08
CA ALA A 81 -7.46 1.71 -11.17
C ALA A 81 -7.04 1.88 -9.69
N PHE A 82 -5.91 1.30 -9.29
CA PHE A 82 -5.36 1.51 -7.94
C PHE A 82 -4.91 2.97 -7.74
N SER A 83 -4.20 3.55 -8.72
CA SER A 83 -3.73 4.93 -8.63
C SER A 83 -4.88 5.93 -8.54
N ALA A 84 -5.99 5.70 -9.27
CA ALA A 84 -7.19 6.51 -9.16
C ALA A 84 -7.87 6.33 -7.79
N ARG A 85 -8.02 5.08 -7.32
CA ARG A 85 -8.69 4.77 -6.04
C ARG A 85 -7.95 5.32 -4.82
N PHE A 86 -6.63 5.29 -4.83
CA PHE A 86 -5.79 5.69 -3.70
C PHE A 86 -5.07 7.03 -3.94
N GLY A 87 -5.42 7.75 -5.01
CA GLY A 87 -4.72 8.97 -5.44
C GLY A 87 -4.73 10.08 -4.39
N GLN A 88 -5.79 10.20 -3.59
CA GLN A 88 -5.90 11.22 -2.53
C GLN A 88 -4.76 11.14 -1.50
N PHE A 89 -4.28 9.93 -1.19
CA PHE A 89 -3.22 9.71 -0.20
C PHE A 89 -1.85 10.22 -0.68
N ARG A 90 -1.69 10.45 -1.99
CA ARG A 90 -0.50 11.13 -2.52
C ARG A 90 -0.46 12.60 -2.12
N ASN A 91 -1.62 13.24 -1.97
CA ASN A 91 -1.69 14.62 -1.50
C ASN A 91 -1.36 14.73 0.00
N GLU A 92 -1.53 13.64 0.74
CA GLU A 92 -1.24 13.53 2.18
C GLU A 92 0.16 12.96 2.46
N GLN A 93 1.02 12.85 1.44
CA GLN A 93 2.31 12.14 1.57
C GLN A 93 3.19 12.69 2.69
N ALA A 94 3.20 14.02 2.91
CA ALA A 94 3.93 14.64 4.01
C ALA A 94 3.43 14.17 5.39
N THR A 95 2.10 14.11 5.58
CA THR A 95 1.47 13.61 6.80
C THR A 95 1.72 12.11 7.00
N LEU A 96 1.65 11.32 5.93
CA LEU A 96 1.95 9.89 5.99
C LEU A 96 3.41 9.62 6.34
N GLN A 97 4.34 10.43 5.82
CA GLN A 97 5.76 10.36 6.14
C GLN A 97 6.03 10.74 7.60
N LEU A 98 5.39 11.82 8.08
CA LEU A 98 5.43 12.21 9.49
C LEU A 98 4.98 11.08 10.42
N LEU A 99 3.93 10.37 10.02
CA LEU A 99 3.43 9.24 10.79
C LEU A 99 4.38 8.04 10.78
N ALA A 100 4.92 7.68 9.62
CA ALA A 100 5.81 6.54 9.46
C ALA A 100 7.15 6.75 10.20
N ASP A 101 7.73 7.93 10.04
CA ASP A 101 9.04 8.27 10.60
C ASP A 101 9.12 9.76 10.96
N PRO A 102 8.61 10.14 12.15
CA PRO A 102 8.67 11.53 12.60
C PRO A 102 10.10 12.00 12.87
N PHE A 103 11.08 11.10 12.89
CA PHE A 103 12.48 11.45 13.16
C PHE A 103 13.21 11.95 11.91
N SER A 104 12.75 11.60 10.70
CA SER A 104 13.38 12.00 9.43
C SER A 104 12.73 13.19 8.72
N VAL A 105 11.56 13.65 9.17
CA VAL A 105 10.87 14.79 8.53
C VAL A 105 11.65 16.11 8.65
N ASP A 106 11.47 16.98 7.66
CA ASP A 106 11.93 18.37 7.74
C ASP A 106 10.97 19.19 8.59
N THR A 107 11.49 19.73 9.71
CA THR A 107 10.70 20.52 10.68
C THR A 107 10.12 21.80 10.08
N GLU A 108 10.73 22.37 9.05
CA GLU A 108 10.22 23.58 8.40
C GLU A 108 8.96 23.29 7.55
N THR A 109 8.78 22.04 7.13
CA THR A 109 7.66 21.60 6.27
C THR A 109 6.45 21.07 7.04
N VAL A 110 6.62 20.82 8.35
CA VAL A 110 5.58 20.33 9.25
C VAL A 110 4.65 21.50 9.65
N PRO A 111 3.34 21.27 9.87
CA PRO A 111 2.42 22.30 10.38
C PRO A 111 2.97 22.99 11.63
N GLY A 112 2.79 24.32 11.72
CA GLY A 112 3.44 25.16 12.74
C GLY A 112 3.20 24.68 14.18
N GLU A 113 1.99 24.20 14.46
CA GLU A 113 1.57 23.64 15.73
C GLU A 113 2.34 22.37 16.15
N LEU A 114 2.88 21.62 15.18
CA LEU A 114 3.62 20.37 15.43
C LEU A 114 5.13 20.59 15.48
N GLN A 115 5.67 21.71 14.99
CA GLN A 115 7.11 21.89 14.80
C GLN A 115 7.90 21.72 16.10
N LEU A 116 7.45 22.34 17.20
CA LEU A 116 8.14 22.25 18.49
C LEU A 116 8.10 20.82 19.07
N GLU A 117 6.95 20.16 19.02
CA GLU A 117 6.79 18.77 19.44
C GLU A 117 7.68 17.81 18.64
N ILE A 118 7.75 18.00 17.32
CA ILE A 118 8.60 17.19 16.44
C ILE A 118 10.08 17.45 16.71
N ILE A 119 10.49 18.68 17.03
CA ILE A 119 11.86 18.99 17.45
C ILE A 119 12.21 18.24 18.74
N GLU A 120 11.34 18.28 19.75
CA GLU A 120 11.54 17.52 20.99
C GLU A 120 11.63 16.01 20.74
N LEU A 121 10.70 15.48 19.94
CA LEU A 121 10.66 14.06 19.58
C LEU A 121 11.94 13.65 18.83
N LYS A 122 12.37 14.44 17.84
CA LYS A 122 13.61 14.22 17.05
C LYS A 122 14.87 14.25 17.89
N CYS A 123 14.92 15.03 18.96
CA CYS A 123 16.09 15.12 19.84
C CYS A 123 16.11 14.04 20.92
N SER A 124 14.98 13.37 21.18
CA SER A 124 14.88 12.34 22.22
C SER A 124 15.45 10.99 21.77
N THR A 125 16.62 10.63 22.32
CA THR A 125 17.19 9.29 22.15
C THR A 125 16.26 8.19 22.68
N ALA A 126 15.57 8.45 23.79
CA ALA A 126 14.62 7.48 24.36
C ALA A 126 13.46 7.18 23.40
N MET A 127 12.91 8.20 22.73
CA MET A 127 11.81 8.01 21.77
C MET A 127 12.29 7.32 20.49
N LYS A 128 13.51 7.61 20.01
CA LYS A 128 14.13 6.88 18.90
C LYS A 128 14.30 5.40 19.21
N THR A 129 14.75 5.07 20.42
CA THR A 129 14.90 3.68 20.86
C THR A 129 13.54 2.98 20.91
N LYS A 130 12.54 3.59 21.55
CA LYS A 130 11.17 3.05 21.58
C LYS A 130 10.62 2.77 20.17
N HIS A 131 10.72 3.75 19.25
CA HIS A 131 10.23 3.59 17.87
C HIS A 131 10.88 2.41 17.12
N ARG A 132 12.15 2.11 17.40
CA ARG A 132 12.85 0.96 16.81
C ARG A 132 12.46 -0.37 17.43
N GLU A 133 12.13 -0.37 18.71
CA GLU A 133 11.90 -1.59 19.50
C GLU A 133 10.44 -2.03 19.52
N MET A 134 9.50 -1.16 19.16
CA MET A 134 8.07 -1.45 19.25
C MET A 134 7.29 -1.16 17.96
N PRO A 135 6.15 -1.82 17.73
CA PRO A 135 5.27 -1.51 16.61
C PRO A 135 4.86 -0.03 16.60
N LEU A 136 4.77 0.57 15.41
CA LEU A 136 4.51 2.00 15.26
C LEU A 136 3.23 2.48 15.99
N LEU A 137 2.18 1.65 16.02
CA LEU A 137 0.96 1.97 16.75
C LEU A 137 1.20 2.03 18.26
N GLU A 138 1.94 1.07 18.82
CA GLU A 138 2.30 1.03 20.24
C GLU A 138 3.21 2.21 20.61
N PHE A 139 4.11 2.60 19.70
CA PHE A 139 4.94 3.78 19.87
C PHE A 139 4.09 5.03 20.11
N TYR A 140 3.15 5.33 19.21
CA TYR A 140 2.24 6.48 19.38
C TYR A 140 1.35 6.35 20.61
N GLN A 141 0.93 5.14 21.00
CA GLN A 141 0.17 4.92 22.24
C GLN A 141 1.00 5.17 23.50
N SER A 142 2.33 5.07 23.42
CA SER A 142 3.25 5.26 24.54
C SER A 142 3.74 6.69 24.73
N LEU A 143 3.44 7.60 23.80
CA LEU A 143 3.82 9.01 23.90
C LEU A 143 2.98 9.71 24.99
N ASP A 144 3.62 10.60 25.73
CA ASP A 144 2.95 11.44 26.72
C ASP A 144 2.06 12.46 26.01
N ARG A 145 0.76 12.47 26.35
CA ARG A 145 -0.23 13.36 25.75
C ARG A 145 -0.09 14.80 26.22
N GLU A 146 0.49 15.02 27.40
CA GLU A 146 0.76 16.36 27.91
C GLU A 146 1.99 16.96 27.21
N GLN A 147 2.98 16.13 26.87
CA GLN A 147 4.16 16.56 26.13
C GLN A 147 3.91 16.73 24.63
N PHE A 148 3.06 15.89 24.04
CA PHE A 148 2.80 15.86 22.59
C PHE A 148 1.32 16.07 22.22
N PRO A 149 0.64 17.13 22.72
CA PRO A 149 -0.80 17.30 22.53
C PRO A 149 -1.21 17.45 21.06
N ASN A 150 -0.40 18.08 20.21
CA ASN A 150 -0.73 18.31 18.80
C ASN A 150 -0.60 17.02 17.97
N LEU A 151 0.30 16.10 18.34
CA LEU A 151 0.34 14.73 17.75
C LEU A 151 -0.94 13.92 18.03
N PHE A 152 -1.71 14.26 19.06
CA PHE A 152 -2.96 13.58 19.38
C PHE A 152 -4.21 14.35 18.99
N ALA A 153 -4.08 15.50 18.32
CA ALA A 153 -5.22 16.26 17.83
C ALA A 153 -6.05 15.42 16.84
N ASN A 154 -7.36 15.75 16.75
CA ASN A 154 -8.38 14.95 16.06
C ASN A 154 -7.99 14.50 14.64
N ASN A 155 -7.22 15.31 13.91
CA ASN A 155 -6.81 15.00 12.54
C ASN A 155 -5.79 13.85 12.49
N LEU A 156 -4.78 13.83 13.36
CA LEU A 156 -3.75 12.79 13.33
C LEU A 156 -4.27 11.48 13.95
N GLN A 157 -5.12 11.57 14.97
CA GLN A 157 -5.76 10.39 15.58
C GLN A 157 -6.69 9.65 14.61
N ALA A 158 -7.46 10.38 13.78
CA ALA A 158 -8.31 9.79 12.75
C ALA A 158 -7.49 9.09 11.66
N VAL A 159 -6.36 9.69 11.27
CA VAL A 159 -5.42 9.15 10.28
C VAL A 159 -4.70 7.89 10.82
N LEU A 160 -4.41 7.82 12.13
CA LEU A 160 -3.85 6.63 12.79
C LEU A 160 -4.86 5.45 12.88
N ARG A 161 -6.17 5.68 12.83
CA ARG A 161 -7.21 4.69 13.15
C ARG A 161 -8.22 4.48 12.01
N LEU A 162 -7.77 4.12 10.81
CA LEU A 162 -8.72 3.60 9.82
C LEU A 162 -9.05 2.14 10.13
N ALA A 163 -10.30 1.87 10.49
CA ALA A 163 -10.86 0.53 10.48
C ALA A 163 -11.10 0.13 9.02
N THR A 164 -10.29 -0.77 8.47
CA THR A 164 -10.61 -1.39 7.18
C THR A 164 -11.56 -2.55 7.42
N THR A 165 -12.74 -2.50 6.82
CA THR A 165 -13.74 -3.56 6.93
C THR A 165 -13.17 -4.86 6.37
N SER A 166 -13.24 -5.95 7.13
CA SER A 166 -12.95 -7.31 6.66
C SER A 166 -13.91 -7.65 5.52
N LEU A 167 -13.39 -7.72 4.29
CA LEU A 167 -14.20 -7.97 3.11
C LEU A 167 -13.47 -9.00 2.26
N GLU A 168 -13.70 -10.29 2.49
CA GLU A 168 -13.17 -11.31 1.59
C GLU A 168 -13.97 -11.25 0.28
N PRO A 169 -13.36 -10.83 -0.86
CA PRO A 169 -14.07 -10.83 -2.13
C PRO A 169 -14.33 -12.27 -2.56
N ASP A 170 -15.59 -12.62 -2.82
CA ASP A 170 -15.95 -13.90 -3.43
C ASP A 170 -15.47 -13.92 -4.88
N ILE A 171 -14.34 -14.60 -5.09
CA ILE A 171 -13.68 -14.68 -6.40
C ILE A 171 -14.52 -15.47 -7.39
N ASN A 172 -15.26 -16.49 -6.93
CA ASN A 172 -16.09 -17.29 -7.82
C ASN A 172 -17.27 -16.45 -8.32
N GLN A 173 -17.86 -15.65 -7.43
CA GLN A 173 -18.90 -14.70 -7.80
C GLN A 173 -18.39 -13.64 -8.79
N LEU A 174 -17.26 -12.98 -8.51
CA LEU A 174 -16.69 -11.95 -9.39
C LEU A 174 -16.28 -12.48 -10.78
N VAL A 175 -15.79 -13.73 -10.85
CA VAL A 175 -15.46 -14.40 -12.11
C VAL A 175 -16.73 -14.83 -12.87
N SER A 176 -17.79 -15.20 -12.16
CA SER A 176 -19.09 -15.56 -12.76
C SER A 176 -19.83 -14.35 -13.32
N GLU A 177 -19.79 -13.20 -12.63
CA GLU A 177 -20.45 -11.96 -13.03
C GLU A 177 -19.77 -11.27 -14.24
N ARG A 178 -18.48 -11.54 -14.49
CA ARG A 178 -17.73 -10.96 -15.63
C ARG A 178 -17.62 -11.86 -16.87
N ARG A 179 -18.21 -13.06 -16.87
CA ARG A 179 -18.25 -13.89 -18.08
C ARG A 179 -19.52 -13.57 -18.88
N CYS A 180 -19.27 -13.06 -20.09
CA CYS A 180 -20.18 -12.88 -21.23
C CYS A 180 -20.77 -11.48 -21.46
N ASN A 181 -19.90 -10.52 -21.82
CA ASN A 181 -20.16 -9.63 -22.97
C ASN A 181 -19.19 -10.00 -24.12
N ILE A 182 -19.16 -11.29 -24.48
CA ILE A 182 -18.55 -11.72 -25.74
C ILE A 182 -19.71 -11.78 -26.73
N SER A 183 -19.99 -10.66 -27.38
CA SER A 183 -20.82 -10.65 -28.58
C SER A 183 -20.04 -11.34 -29.70
N HIS A 184 -20.74 -12.19 -30.45
CA HIS A 184 -20.28 -12.97 -31.60
C HIS A 184 -19.38 -12.21 -32.59
#